data_AF-A0A3D3NZT5-F1
#
_entry.id   AF-A0A3D3NZT5-F1
#
_cell.length_a   1.000
_cell.length_b   1.000
_cell.length_c   1.000
_cell.angle_alpha   90.00
_cell.angle_beta   90.00
_cell.angle_gamma   90.00
#
_symmetry.space_group_name_H-M   'P 1'
#
loop_
_entity.id
_entity.type
_entity.pdbx_description
1 polymer ?
#
loop_
_entity_poly.entity_id
_entity_poly.type
_entity_poly.pdbx_seq_one_letter_code
_entity_poly.pdbx_strand_id
1 'polypeptide(L)'
;MSVKFHWHWSVSLSAPAMKPTSLSFVFAALTTTAIAGDNYLVYFGCYTNAKSGSKGIYVSKFNSTTGKLTAPELAAETGSPSFLVIHPSKKHLYAVGEMSGPDKKAGGVSAFKINLPGGRLDFINQVSSVTAGPCHINLDATGRMAMIANYSGGSCASYQIREDGGLGEPASHHQHTGSSVNERRQKEPHAHSVNISPDNRFALVCDLGTDKVSVYAIDPGSGRMTPHEPAFAKVPAGGGPRH
;
A
#
# COMPACT_ATOMS: atom_id res chain seq x y z
N MET A 1 -20.07 -15.23 7.56
CA MET A 1 -19.32 -15.45 6.30
C MET A 1 -17.84 -15.39 6.63
N SER A 2 -17.17 -16.53 6.63
CA SER A 2 -15.77 -16.66 7.04
C SER A 2 -14.89 -16.66 5.80
N VAL A 3 -13.96 -15.71 5.70
CA VAL A 3 -13.01 -15.61 4.58
C VAL A 3 -11.72 -16.30 5.04
N LYS A 4 -11.40 -17.43 4.40
CA LYS A 4 -10.13 -18.15 4.58
C LYS A 4 -9.05 -17.51 3.71
N PHE A 5 -7.91 -17.18 4.29
CA PHE A 5 -6.67 -16.96 3.56
C PHE A 5 -5.75 -18.16 3.76
N HIS A 6 -5.27 -18.73 2.66
CA HIS A 6 -4.24 -19.78 2.67
C HIS A 6 -2.91 -19.17 2.25
N TRP A 7 -1.87 -19.40 3.04
CA TRP A 7 -0.49 -19.21 2.63
C TRP A 7 0.27 -20.53 2.87
N HIS A 8 0.97 -21.02 1.86
CA HIS A 8 1.87 -22.18 1.96
C HIS A 8 3.32 -21.70 1.94
N TRP A 9 4.16 -22.28 2.82
CA TRP A 9 5.62 -22.29 2.68
C TRP A 9 6.11 -23.71 2.94
N SER A 10 7.08 -24.18 2.14
CA SER A 10 7.77 -25.46 2.33
C SER A 10 9.26 -25.24 2.57
N VAL A 11 9.83 -25.91 3.57
CA VAL A 11 11.29 -26.04 3.76
C VAL A 11 11.64 -27.52 3.77
N SER A 12 12.61 -27.92 2.95
CA SER A 12 13.18 -29.28 2.94
C SER A 12 14.57 -29.24 3.56
N LEU A 13 14.84 -30.15 4.50
CA LEU A 13 16.18 -30.42 5.00
C LEU A 13 16.43 -31.92 4.91
N SER A 14 17.53 -32.30 4.28
CA SER A 14 18.06 -33.66 4.25
C SER A 14 19.17 -33.78 5.30
N ALA A 15 19.16 -34.87 6.06
CA ALA A 15 20.18 -35.19 7.07
C ALA A 15 20.91 -36.49 6.67
N PRO A 16 22.24 -36.61 6.89
CA PRO A 16 22.97 -37.85 6.65
C PRO A 16 22.89 -38.80 7.87
N ALA A 17 23.02 -40.09 7.60
CA ALA A 17 22.96 -41.15 8.61
C ALA A 17 24.24 -41.26 9.45
N MET A 18 24.11 -41.42 10.78
CA MET A 18 25.21 -41.72 11.72
C MET A 18 25.07 -43.11 12.36
N LYS A 19 26.22 -43.79 12.50
CA LYS A 19 26.41 -45.11 13.15
C LYS A 19 26.58 -44.98 14.68
N PRO A 20 26.36 -46.05 15.47
CA PRO A 20 26.27 -45.94 16.93
C PRO A 20 27.64 -46.04 17.61
N THR A 21 27.91 -45.17 18.58
CA THR A 21 28.99 -45.34 19.56
C THR A 21 28.58 -44.79 20.93
N SER A 22 28.94 -45.57 21.96
CA SER A 22 28.80 -45.46 23.43
C SER A 22 28.24 -44.17 24.05
N LEU A 23 27.24 -44.34 24.93
CA LEU A 23 26.64 -43.34 25.81
C LEU A 23 27.59 -42.91 26.94
N SER A 24 27.97 -41.63 26.94
CA SER A 24 28.33 -40.88 28.14
C SER A 24 27.21 -39.88 28.41
N PHE A 25 26.57 -39.96 29.58
CA PHE A 25 25.52 -39.01 29.98
C PHE A 25 26.13 -37.67 30.37
N VAL A 26 26.21 -36.75 29.40
CA VAL A 26 26.36 -35.32 29.66
C VAL A 26 24.96 -34.76 29.85
N PHE A 27 24.65 -34.24 31.04
CA PHE A 27 23.47 -33.42 31.27
C PHE A 27 23.65 -32.08 30.54
N ALA A 28 23.34 -32.06 29.25
CA ALA A 28 23.19 -30.83 28.50
C ALA A 28 21.87 -30.18 28.94
N ALA A 29 21.94 -29.09 29.70
CA ALA A 29 20.78 -28.24 29.93
C ALA A 29 20.31 -27.72 28.57
N LEU A 30 19.18 -28.23 28.06
CA LEU A 30 18.50 -27.61 26.92
C LEU A 30 17.98 -26.25 27.37
N THR A 31 18.77 -25.20 27.13
CA THR A 31 18.25 -23.84 27.12
C THR A 31 17.34 -23.73 25.91
N THR A 32 16.03 -23.84 26.11
CA THR A 32 15.06 -23.37 25.12
C THR A 32 15.23 -21.87 25.00
N THR A 33 16.01 -21.41 24.03
CA THR A 33 15.93 -20.03 23.56
C THR A 33 14.52 -19.86 22.99
N ALA A 34 13.64 -19.25 23.78
CA ALA A 34 12.38 -18.75 23.25
C ALA A 34 12.73 -17.83 22.09
N ILE A 35 12.30 -18.18 20.88
CA ILE A 35 12.35 -17.26 19.74
C ILE A 35 11.49 -16.07 20.16
N ALA A 36 12.14 -14.97 20.55
CA ALA A 36 11.44 -13.74 20.86
C ALA A 36 10.73 -13.31 19.56
N GLY A 37 9.40 -13.38 19.53
CA GLY A 37 8.66 -12.89 18.39
C GLY A 37 8.85 -11.40 18.23
N ASP A 38 9.03 -10.99 17.00
CA ASP A 38 9.03 -9.58 16.64
C ASP A 38 7.66 -8.97 16.98
N ASN A 39 7.69 -7.78 17.57
CA ASN A 39 6.53 -6.92 17.70
C ASN A 39 6.49 -5.99 16.49
N TYR A 40 5.45 -6.11 15.67
CA TYR A 40 5.24 -5.28 14.50
C TYR A 40 4.24 -4.17 14.80
N LEU A 41 4.41 -3.00 14.19
CA LEU A 41 3.38 -1.99 14.15
C LEU A 41 2.43 -2.28 12.99
N VAL A 42 1.13 -2.26 13.26
CA VAL A 42 0.08 -2.47 12.26
C VAL A 42 -0.78 -1.22 12.21
N TYR A 43 -0.87 -0.61 11.02
CA TYR A 43 -1.65 0.59 10.78
C TYR A 43 -2.97 0.25 10.08
N PHE A 44 -4.04 0.92 10.50
CA PHE A 44 -5.39 0.75 9.96
C PHE A 44 -5.88 2.07 9.37
N GLY A 45 -6.20 2.04 8.08
CA GLY A 45 -6.91 3.11 7.39
C GLY A 45 -8.42 2.92 7.55
N CYS A 46 -9.16 4.03 7.64
CA CYS A 46 -10.59 4.04 7.92
C CYS A 46 -11.29 5.17 7.15
N TYR A 47 -12.55 4.98 6.76
CA TYR A 47 -13.41 6.12 6.43
C TYR A 47 -13.74 6.90 7.70
N THR A 48 -13.88 8.23 7.62
CA THR A 48 -14.16 9.11 8.79
C THR A 48 -15.55 9.74 8.75
N ASN A 49 -16.50 9.09 8.08
CA ASN A 49 -17.88 9.55 8.04
C ASN A 49 -18.60 9.30 9.38
N ALA A 50 -19.73 9.98 9.60
CA ALA A 50 -20.49 9.90 10.86
C ALA A 50 -20.89 8.47 11.27
N LYS A 51 -21.07 7.54 10.32
CA LYS A 51 -21.41 6.15 10.61
C LYS A 51 -20.22 5.37 11.19
N SER A 52 -19.00 5.73 10.80
CA SER A 52 -17.79 5.02 11.25
C SER A 52 -17.36 5.39 12.67
N GLY A 53 -17.61 6.64 13.10
CA GLY A 53 -17.02 7.20 14.32
C GLY A 53 -15.48 7.30 14.32
N SER A 54 -14.83 6.94 13.21
CA SER A 54 -13.37 6.96 13.06
C SER A 54 -12.85 8.38 12.92
N LYS A 55 -11.65 8.62 13.45
CA LYS A 55 -10.95 9.90 13.34
C LYS A 55 -9.81 9.92 12.31
N GLY A 56 -9.41 8.77 11.77
CA GLY A 56 -8.31 8.69 10.81
C GLY A 56 -7.59 7.36 10.86
N ILE A 57 -6.27 7.41 11.08
CA ILE A 57 -5.38 6.24 11.08
C ILE A 57 -5.20 5.74 12.51
N TYR A 58 -5.31 4.43 12.71
CA TYR A 58 -5.06 3.77 13.99
C TYR A 58 -3.83 2.87 13.91
N VAL A 59 -3.19 2.61 15.05
CA VAL A 59 -2.04 1.71 15.18
C VAL A 59 -2.25 0.69 16.30
N SER A 60 -1.83 -0.55 16.07
CA SER A 60 -1.71 -1.60 17.08
C SER A 60 -0.34 -2.24 17.03
N LYS A 61 0.06 -2.90 18.13
CA LYS A 61 1.22 -3.78 18.17
C LYS A 61 0.78 -5.22 17.91
N PHE A 62 1.38 -5.87 16.93
CA PHE A 62 1.18 -7.27 16.60
C PHE A 62 2.33 -8.10 17.13
N ASN A 63 2.02 -9.05 17.99
CA ASN A 63 3.00 -10.02 18.49
C ASN A 63 2.98 -11.27 17.61
N SER A 64 4.04 -11.50 16.85
CA SER A 64 4.11 -12.60 15.89
C SER A 64 4.17 -14.00 16.51
N THR A 65 4.65 -14.14 17.75
CA THR A 65 4.64 -15.43 18.46
C THR A 65 3.23 -15.84 18.86
N THR A 66 2.41 -14.89 19.32
CA THR A 66 1.07 -15.18 19.88
C THR A 66 -0.06 -14.92 18.90
N GLY A 67 0.19 -14.20 17.81
CA GLY A 67 -0.83 -13.77 16.86
C GLY A 67 -1.75 -12.67 17.40
N LYS A 68 -1.43 -12.04 18.54
CA LYS A 68 -2.30 -11.05 19.20
C LYS A 68 -1.99 -9.62 18.75
N LEU A 69 -3.04 -8.82 18.61
CA LEU A 69 -2.99 -7.37 18.48
C LEU A 69 -3.32 -6.70 19.81
N THR A 70 -2.63 -5.61 20.14
CA THR A 70 -3.12 -4.68 21.17
C THR A 70 -4.37 -3.95 20.69
N ALA A 71 -5.11 -3.35 21.63
CA ALA A 71 -6.19 -2.43 21.26
C ALA A 71 -5.64 -1.33 20.31
N PRO A 72 -6.39 -0.95 19.27
CA PRO A 72 -5.98 0.10 18.35
C PRO A 72 -6.00 1.46 19.04
N GLU A 73 -4.92 2.21 18.88
CA GLU A 73 -4.80 3.59 19.34
C GLU A 73 -4.80 4.55 18.16
N LEU A 74 -5.33 5.76 18.34
CA LEU A 74 -5.33 6.77 17.29
C LEU A 74 -3.89 7.22 16.99
N ALA A 75 -3.43 6.96 15.77
CA ALA A 75 -2.08 7.28 15.31
C ALA A 75 -2.02 8.70 14.71
N ALA A 76 -3.02 9.08 13.90
CA ALA A 76 -3.20 10.44 13.39
C ALA A 76 -4.67 10.70 13.01
N GLU A 77 -5.11 11.94 13.19
CA GLU A 77 -6.38 12.43 12.63
C GLU A 77 -6.16 12.83 11.17
N THR A 78 -6.98 12.29 10.27
CA THR A 78 -6.94 12.63 8.84
C THR A 78 -8.22 12.13 8.16
N GLY A 79 -8.66 12.83 7.12
CA GLY A 79 -9.95 12.57 6.46
C GLY A 79 -9.92 11.32 5.60
N SER A 80 -10.78 10.35 5.93
CA SER A 80 -11.02 9.11 5.19
C SER A 80 -9.77 8.44 4.59
N PRO A 81 -8.71 8.13 5.38
CA PRO A 81 -7.50 7.47 4.90
C PRO A 81 -7.78 6.02 4.48
N SER A 82 -8.22 5.83 3.25
CA SER A 82 -8.79 4.56 2.77
C SER A 82 -7.74 3.52 2.37
N PHE A 83 -6.51 3.97 2.07
CA PHE A 83 -5.38 3.11 1.74
C PHE A 83 -4.07 3.73 2.23
N LEU A 84 -3.17 2.89 2.74
CA LEU A 84 -1.92 3.30 3.36
C LEU A 84 -0.74 2.55 2.72
N VAL A 85 0.43 3.20 2.65
CA VAL A 85 1.69 2.53 2.32
C VAL A 85 2.81 3.04 3.22
N ILE A 86 3.68 2.13 3.67
CA ILE A 86 4.86 2.46 4.49
C ILE A 86 6.07 2.55 3.58
N HIS A 87 6.86 3.61 3.74
CA HIS A 87 8.11 3.80 3.02
C HIS A 87 9.11 2.64 3.30
N PRO A 88 9.95 2.21 2.33
CA PRO A 88 10.92 1.13 2.55
C PRO A 88 11.86 1.35 3.76
N SER A 89 12.18 2.60 4.08
CA SER A 89 12.96 2.97 5.28
C SER A 89 12.23 2.76 6.61
N LYS A 90 10.92 2.49 6.59
CA LYS A 90 10.02 2.36 7.74
C LYS A 90 9.90 3.61 8.62
N LYS A 91 10.33 4.76 8.10
CA LYS A 91 10.28 6.07 8.81
C LYS A 91 9.08 6.92 8.42
N HIS A 92 8.43 6.63 7.29
CA HIS A 92 7.33 7.42 6.77
C HIS A 92 6.16 6.52 6.35
N LEU A 93 4.96 7.08 6.44
CA LEU A 93 3.71 6.48 6.00
C LEU A 93 2.97 7.48 5.11
N TYR A 94 2.41 6.99 4.02
CA TYR A 94 1.59 7.77 3.10
C TYR A 94 0.17 7.22 3.08
N ALA A 95 -0.81 8.12 2.99
CA ALA A 95 -2.22 7.77 2.99
C ALA A 95 -2.97 8.54 1.90
N VAL A 96 -3.83 7.84 1.17
CA VAL A 96 -4.83 8.50 0.31
C VAL A 96 -6.14 8.69 1.06
N GLY A 97 -6.78 9.83 0.84
CA GLY A 97 -8.05 10.15 1.50
C GLY A 97 -8.66 11.45 1.00
N GLU A 98 -9.38 12.13 1.88
CA GLU A 98 -10.00 13.42 1.59
C GLU A 98 -9.00 14.56 1.70
N MET A 99 -9.14 15.55 0.82
CA MET A 99 -8.37 16.79 0.88
C MET A 99 -8.91 17.69 1.99
N SER A 100 -8.02 18.20 2.83
CA SER A 100 -8.36 19.25 3.80
C SER A 100 -8.36 20.62 3.12
N GLY A 101 -9.19 21.55 3.58
CA GLY A 101 -9.20 22.93 3.05
C GLY A 101 -10.23 23.17 1.94
N PRO A 102 -10.06 24.23 1.12
CA PRO A 102 -11.07 24.71 0.19
C PRO A 102 -11.23 23.83 -1.06
N ASP A 103 -10.18 23.14 -1.49
CA ASP A 103 -10.16 22.35 -2.74
C ASP A 103 -10.66 20.91 -2.55
N LYS A 104 -11.86 20.76 -1.95
CA LYS A 104 -12.49 19.44 -1.69
C LYS A 104 -12.92 18.66 -2.94
N LYS A 105 -12.76 19.24 -4.13
CA LYS A 105 -13.13 18.58 -5.40
C LYS A 105 -12.13 17.49 -5.78
N ALA A 106 -10.87 17.62 -5.39
CA ALA A 106 -9.88 16.55 -5.50
C ALA A 106 -9.78 15.78 -4.18
N GLY A 107 -9.28 14.54 -4.21
CA GLY A 107 -8.84 13.87 -2.98
C GLY A 107 -7.44 14.33 -2.56
N GLY A 108 -6.99 13.87 -1.40
CA GLY A 108 -5.68 14.21 -0.84
C GLY A 108 -4.75 13.00 -0.72
N VAL A 109 -3.44 13.29 -0.76
CA VAL A 109 -2.37 12.36 -0.37
C VAL A 109 -1.61 12.98 0.80
N SER A 110 -1.68 12.34 1.96
CA SER A 110 -1.05 12.80 3.20
C SER A 110 0.24 12.02 3.46
N ALA A 111 1.30 12.73 3.85
CA ALA A 111 2.57 12.17 4.29
C ALA A 111 2.75 12.33 5.80
N PHE A 112 3.23 11.29 6.45
CA PHE A 112 3.46 11.26 7.89
C PHE A 112 4.84 10.68 8.23
N LYS A 113 5.45 11.18 9.30
CA LYS A 113 6.60 10.57 9.95
C LYS A 113 6.13 9.58 11.02
N ILE A 114 6.75 8.41 11.06
CA ILE A 114 6.48 7.36 12.05
C ILE A 114 7.34 7.60 13.29
N ASN A 115 6.70 7.83 14.44
CA ASN A 115 7.36 7.97 15.73
C ASN A 115 7.52 6.62 16.43
N LEU A 116 8.73 6.08 16.37
CA LEU A 116 9.09 4.84 17.07
C LEU A 116 9.41 5.10 18.55
N PRO A 117 9.17 4.11 19.44
CA PRO A 117 8.62 2.77 19.15
C PRO A 117 7.09 2.71 19.15
N GLY A 118 6.39 3.80 19.48
CA GLY A 118 4.94 3.82 19.70
C GLY A 118 4.09 3.75 18.42
N GLY A 119 4.64 4.16 17.28
CA GLY A 119 3.94 4.15 16.00
C GLY A 119 2.98 5.32 15.79
N ARG A 120 3.01 6.38 16.63
CA ARG A 120 2.25 7.61 16.36
C ARG A 120 2.74 8.25 15.06
N LEU A 121 1.85 8.99 14.39
CA LEU A 121 2.13 9.61 13.10
C LEU A 121 2.15 11.12 13.24
N ASP A 122 3.29 11.74 12.94
CA ASP A 122 3.39 13.19 12.83
C ASP A 122 3.13 13.60 11.38
N PHE A 123 2.18 14.51 11.19
CA PHE A 123 1.85 15.03 9.87
C PHE A 123 3.02 15.84 9.28
N ILE A 124 3.38 15.56 8.03
CA ILE A 124 4.40 16.31 7.28
C ILE A 124 3.72 17.30 6.34
N ASN A 125 2.99 16.78 5.35
CA ASN A 125 2.21 17.59 4.42
C ASN A 125 1.07 16.79 3.77
N GLN A 126 0.19 17.50 3.07
CA GLN A 126 -0.85 16.92 2.21
C GLN A 126 -0.80 17.61 0.86
N VAL A 127 -0.93 16.83 -0.22
CA VAL A 127 -0.97 17.32 -1.60
C VAL A 127 -2.23 16.81 -2.30
N SER A 128 -2.64 17.51 -3.36
CA SER A 128 -3.78 17.11 -4.19
C SER A 128 -3.51 15.81 -4.93
N SER A 129 -4.51 14.91 -4.98
CA SER A 129 -4.53 13.73 -5.87
C SER A 129 -4.85 14.07 -7.33
N VAL A 130 -4.92 15.36 -7.67
CA VAL A 130 -5.30 15.95 -8.98
C VAL A 130 -6.78 15.78 -9.32
N THR A 131 -7.36 14.60 -9.08
CA THR A 131 -8.78 14.32 -9.33
C THR A 131 -9.46 13.68 -8.11
N ALA A 132 -10.74 13.37 -8.19
CA ALA A 132 -11.50 12.86 -7.05
C ALA A 132 -11.26 11.36 -6.77
N GLY A 133 -11.44 10.98 -5.51
CA GLY A 133 -11.55 9.59 -5.08
C GLY A 133 -10.27 8.75 -5.22
N PRO A 134 -9.11 9.20 -4.72
CA PRO A 134 -7.93 8.35 -4.63
C PRO A 134 -8.24 7.15 -3.74
N CYS A 135 -7.92 5.95 -4.22
CA CYS A 135 -8.30 4.69 -3.59
C CYS A 135 -7.12 3.75 -3.37
N HIS A 136 -5.96 4.06 -3.95
CA HIS A 136 -4.77 3.26 -3.83
C HIS A 136 -3.53 4.13 -3.96
N ILE A 137 -2.49 3.79 -3.20
CA ILE A 137 -1.17 4.40 -3.27
C ILE A 137 -0.12 3.30 -3.19
N ASN A 138 0.95 3.46 -3.96
CA ASN A 138 2.12 2.58 -3.91
C ASN A 138 3.40 3.40 -4.11
N LEU A 139 4.53 2.83 -3.70
CA LEU A 139 5.84 3.44 -3.81
C LEU A 139 6.73 2.63 -4.74
N ASP A 140 7.65 3.30 -5.41
CA ASP A 140 8.73 2.60 -6.11
C ASP A 140 9.66 1.90 -5.09
N ALA A 141 10.41 0.90 -5.52
CA ALA A 141 11.27 0.10 -4.65
C ALA A 141 12.38 0.93 -3.96
N THR A 142 12.75 2.08 -4.51
CA THR A 142 13.74 2.99 -3.91
C THR A 142 13.13 3.96 -2.92
N GLY A 143 11.80 4.10 -2.88
CA GLY A 143 11.07 5.01 -2.00
C GLY A 143 11.17 6.50 -2.40
N ARG A 144 11.58 6.80 -3.64
CA ARG A 144 11.70 8.19 -4.13
C ARG A 144 10.45 8.70 -4.83
N MET A 145 9.52 7.81 -5.16
CA MET A 145 8.32 8.13 -5.93
C MET A 145 7.09 7.47 -5.32
N ALA A 146 6.02 8.26 -5.19
CA ALA A 146 4.69 7.78 -4.84
C ALA A 146 3.79 7.83 -6.08
N MET A 147 2.94 6.82 -6.24
CA MET A 147 1.98 6.72 -7.34
C MET A 147 0.60 6.39 -6.77
N ILE A 148 -0.44 6.98 -7.34
CA ILE A 148 -1.82 6.80 -6.88
C ILE A 148 -2.77 6.45 -8.02
N ALA A 149 -3.87 5.80 -7.66
CA ALA A 149 -5.01 5.58 -8.54
C ALA A 149 -6.26 6.31 -7.99
N ASN A 150 -6.90 7.09 -8.86
CA ASN A 150 -8.10 7.86 -8.59
C ASN A 150 -9.32 7.18 -9.19
N TYR A 151 -10.15 6.57 -8.34
CA TYR A 151 -11.31 5.77 -8.76
C TYR A 151 -12.39 6.65 -9.36
N SER A 152 -12.83 7.70 -8.64
CA SER A 152 -13.92 8.55 -9.11
C SER A 152 -13.49 9.47 -10.25
N GLY A 153 -12.23 9.91 -10.26
CA GLY A 153 -11.66 10.71 -11.34
C GLY A 153 -11.22 9.91 -12.57
N GLY A 154 -11.15 8.57 -12.48
CA GLY A 154 -10.73 7.72 -13.59
C GLY A 154 -9.32 8.05 -14.08
N SER A 155 -8.37 8.26 -13.16
CA SER A 155 -7.01 8.71 -13.51
C SER A 155 -5.95 8.16 -12.57
N CYS A 156 -4.67 8.36 -12.91
CA CYS A 156 -3.55 8.14 -12.01
C CYS A 156 -2.65 9.36 -11.94
N ALA A 157 -1.87 9.47 -10.87
CA ALA A 157 -0.90 10.54 -10.67
C ALA A 157 0.34 10.03 -9.94
N SER A 158 1.44 10.77 -10.05
CA SER A 158 2.69 10.46 -9.35
C SER A 158 3.35 11.70 -8.75
N TYR A 159 4.19 11.47 -7.75
CA TYR A 159 4.83 12.49 -6.93
C TYR A 159 6.26 12.08 -6.64
N GLN A 160 7.15 13.07 -6.54
CA GLN A 160 8.45 12.87 -5.92
C GLN A 160 8.31 12.92 -4.40
N ILE A 161 8.99 12.00 -3.71
CA ILE A 161 9.17 12.02 -2.26
C ILE A 161 10.44 12.84 -1.96
N ARG A 162 10.26 13.89 -1.16
CA ARG A 162 11.32 14.79 -0.71
C ARG A 162 12.17 14.10 0.37
N GLU A 163 13.35 14.66 0.62
CA GLU A 163 14.28 14.14 1.64
C GLU A 163 13.69 14.15 3.06
N ASP A 164 12.81 15.10 3.37
CA ASP A 164 12.09 15.20 4.64
C ASP A 164 10.94 14.16 4.77
N GLY A 165 10.73 13.33 3.75
CA GLY A 165 9.64 12.36 3.67
C GLY A 165 8.32 12.94 3.17
N GLY A 166 8.24 14.25 2.95
CA GLY A 166 7.06 14.91 2.39
C GLY A 166 6.91 14.68 0.88
N LEU A 167 5.73 14.99 0.35
CA LEU A 167 5.44 14.89 -1.09
C LEU A 167 5.64 16.25 -1.78
N GLY A 168 6.22 16.24 -2.97
CA GLY A 168 6.21 17.40 -3.87
C GLY A 168 4.87 17.61 -4.58
N GLU A 169 4.79 18.61 -5.44
CA GLU A 169 3.66 18.78 -6.36
C GLU A 169 3.51 17.57 -7.31
N PRO A 170 2.32 17.34 -7.91
CA PRO A 170 2.13 16.27 -8.88
C PRO A 170 3.18 16.33 -10.00
N ALA A 171 4.01 15.29 -10.09
CA ALA A 171 5.04 15.16 -11.10
C ALA A 171 4.47 14.65 -12.45
N SER A 172 3.39 13.86 -12.40
CA SER A 172 2.60 13.49 -13.57
C SER A 172 1.14 13.21 -13.22
N HIS A 173 0.26 13.37 -14.20
CA HIS A 173 -1.16 13.01 -14.15
C HIS A 173 -1.57 12.42 -15.49
N HIS A 174 -2.31 11.31 -15.47
CA HIS A 174 -2.81 10.65 -16.67
C HIS A 174 -4.30 10.38 -16.53
N GLN A 175 -5.10 11.13 -17.28
CA GLN A 175 -6.52 10.89 -17.39
C GLN A 175 -6.77 9.66 -18.26
N HIS A 176 -7.49 8.66 -17.75
CA HIS A 176 -7.93 7.54 -18.57
C HIS A 176 -9.20 7.90 -19.34
N THR A 177 -9.47 7.17 -20.42
CA THR A 177 -10.67 7.33 -21.25
C THR A 177 -11.21 5.98 -21.71
N GLY A 178 -12.52 5.95 -21.97
CA GLY A 178 -13.25 4.78 -22.44
C GLY A 178 -14.28 4.28 -21.43
N SER A 179 -14.85 3.12 -21.75
CA SER A 179 -15.91 2.44 -21.01
C SER A 179 -15.90 0.96 -21.36
N SER A 180 -16.79 0.18 -20.76
CA SER A 180 -17.02 -1.22 -21.10
C SER A 180 -18.48 -1.65 -20.88
N VAL A 181 -18.74 -2.94 -20.99
CA VAL A 181 -20.07 -3.56 -21.13
C VAL A 181 -20.93 -3.49 -19.87
N ASN A 182 -20.35 -3.33 -18.67
CA ASN A 182 -21.14 -3.23 -17.45
C ASN A 182 -21.73 -1.83 -17.24
N GLU A 183 -22.98 -1.64 -17.62
CA GLU A 183 -23.68 -0.34 -17.54
C GLU A 183 -23.80 0.25 -16.12
N ARG A 184 -23.61 -0.56 -15.07
CA ARG A 184 -23.66 -0.06 -13.68
C ARG A 184 -22.31 0.41 -13.17
N ARG A 185 -21.21 -0.07 -13.74
CA ARG A 185 -19.87 0.05 -13.14
C ARG A 185 -18.79 0.48 -14.11
N GLN A 186 -19.05 0.50 -15.41
CA GLN A 186 -18.05 0.68 -16.46
C GLN A 186 -18.50 1.67 -17.53
N LYS A 187 -19.33 2.65 -17.15
CA LYS A 187 -19.74 3.73 -18.07
C LYS A 187 -18.62 4.74 -18.34
N GLU A 188 -17.63 4.77 -17.47
CA GLU A 188 -16.47 5.66 -17.51
C GLU A 188 -15.28 4.99 -16.80
N PRO A 189 -14.07 5.56 -16.89
CA PRO A 189 -12.87 4.99 -16.27
C PRO A 189 -12.90 5.03 -14.75
N HIS A 190 -12.33 4.00 -14.14
CA HIS A 190 -12.22 3.85 -12.69
C HIS A 190 -10.90 3.17 -12.31
N ALA A 191 -9.81 3.94 -12.32
CA ALA A 191 -8.49 3.47 -11.89
C ALA A 191 -8.55 3.04 -10.41
N HIS A 192 -8.23 1.78 -10.14
CA HIS A 192 -8.48 1.15 -8.84
C HIS A 192 -7.20 0.77 -8.10
N SER A 193 -6.11 0.50 -8.81
CA SER A 193 -4.81 0.25 -8.18
C SER A 193 -3.67 0.65 -9.09
N VAL A 194 -2.52 0.82 -8.46
CA VAL A 194 -1.22 0.99 -9.12
C VAL A 194 -0.23 0.04 -8.48
N ASN A 195 0.31 -0.86 -9.29
CA ASN A 195 1.25 -1.88 -8.88
C ASN A 195 2.60 -1.66 -9.55
N ILE A 196 3.69 -1.93 -8.85
CA ILE A 196 5.04 -1.78 -9.38
C ILE A 196 5.56 -3.13 -9.85
N SER A 197 6.07 -3.15 -11.07
CA SER A 197 6.78 -4.31 -11.62
C SER A 197 7.96 -4.70 -10.72
N PRO A 198 8.28 -6.01 -10.58
CA PRO A 198 9.36 -6.46 -9.69
C PRO A 198 10.75 -5.89 -10.00
N ASP A 199 11.00 -5.48 -11.25
CA ASP A 199 12.26 -4.86 -11.68
C ASP A 199 12.27 -3.32 -11.48
N ASN A 200 11.22 -2.75 -10.87
CA ASN A 200 11.05 -1.33 -10.58
C ASN A 200 11.12 -0.42 -11.82
N ARG A 201 10.68 -0.91 -12.98
CA ARG A 201 10.73 -0.16 -14.26
C ARG A 201 9.37 0.36 -14.71
N PHE A 202 8.31 -0.31 -14.29
CA PHE A 202 6.95 -0.03 -14.72
C PHE A 202 5.97 0.07 -13.56
N ALA A 203 5.02 0.99 -13.69
CA ALA A 203 3.78 1.05 -12.95
C ALA A 203 2.64 0.48 -13.81
N LEU A 204 1.84 -0.40 -13.22
CA LEU A 204 0.71 -1.08 -13.82
C LEU A 204 -0.56 -0.59 -13.13
N VAL A 205 -1.40 0.13 -13.87
CA VAL A 205 -2.62 0.75 -13.32
C VAL A 205 -3.84 -0.02 -13.81
N CYS A 206 -4.50 -0.71 -12.89
CA CYS A 206 -5.74 -1.45 -13.18
C CYS A 206 -6.91 -0.48 -13.22
N ASP A 207 -7.59 -0.41 -14.37
CA ASP A 207 -8.78 0.40 -14.56
C ASP A 207 -10.03 -0.47 -14.72
N LEU A 208 -10.87 -0.44 -13.68
CA LEU A 208 -12.10 -1.20 -13.64
C LEU A 208 -13.05 -0.78 -14.77
N GLY A 209 -13.12 0.51 -15.06
CA GLY A 209 -14.11 1.10 -15.95
C GLY A 209 -13.87 0.78 -17.43
N THR A 210 -12.63 0.47 -17.79
CA THR A 210 -12.21 0.33 -19.20
C THR A 210 -11.71 -1.06 -19.57
N ASP A 211 -11.64 -2.00 -18.63
CA ASP A 211 -11.05 -3.33 -18.81
C ASP A 211 -9.59 -3.27 -19.31
N LYS A 212 -8.83 -2.31 -18.80
CA LYS A 212 -7.41 -2.09 -19.15
C LYS A 212 -6.52 -2.19 -17.93
N VAL A 213 -5.31 -2.69 -18.15
CA VAL A 213 -4.16 -2.49 -17.27
C VAL A 213 -3.21 -1.55 -18.02
N SER A 214 -3.23 -0.27 -17.67
CA SER A 214 -2.35 0.74 -18.26
C SER A 214 -0.91 0.54 -17.78
N VAL A 215 0.06 0.69 -18.68
CA VAL A 215 1.48 0.47 -18.40
C VAL A 215 2.22 1.79 -18.55
N TYR A 216 2.93 2.19 -17.51
CA TYR A 216 3.76 3.39 -17.51
C TYR A 216 5.20 3.02 -17.15
N ALA A 217 6.17 3.52 -17.92
CA ALA A 217 7.55 3.58 -17.47
C ALA A 217 7.66 4.58 -16.32
N ILE A 218 8.41 4.22 -15.28
CA ILE A 218 8.64 5.10 -14.11
C ILE A 218 10.07 5.64 -14.11
N ASP A 219 10.20 6.89 -13.69
CA ASP A 219 11.48 7.51 -13.36
C ASP A 219 11.45 8.00 -11.92
N PRO A 220 12.01 7.24 -10.96
CA PRO A 220 12.05 7.66 -9.56
C PRO A 220 12.93 8.89 -9.29
N GLY A 221 13.78 9.30 -10.24
CA GLY A 221 14.59 10.52 -10.12
C GLY A 221 13.76 11.78 -10.29
N SER A 222 12.88 11.80 -11.29
CA SER A 222 11.94 12.91 -11.51
C SER A 222 10.57 12.71 -10.87
N GLY A 223 10.27 11.49 -10.40
CA GLY A 223 8.96 11.10 -9.88
C GLY A 223 7.88 10.97 -10.97
N ARG A 224 8.25 10.86 -12.26
CA ARG A 224 7.32 10.89 -13.40
C ARG A 224 6.91 9.49 -13.86
N MET A 225 5.65 9.36 -14.27
CA MET A 225 5.17 8.25 -15.08
C MET A 225 5.04 8.68 -16.56
N THR A 226 5.47 7.83 -17.48
CA THR A 226 5.33 8.04 -18.93
C THR A 226 4.65 6.83 -19.56
N PRO A 227 3.63 6.97 -20.43
CA PRO A 227 2.99 5.82 -21.07
C PRO A 227 4.01 4.95 -21.80
N HIS A 228 3.89 3.63 -21.65
CA HIS A 228 4.72 2.64 -22.35
C HIS A 228 4.19 2.38 -23.78
N GLU A 229 4.94 1.62 -24.58
CA GLU A 229 4.48 1.08 -25.86
C GLU A 229 4.61 -0.46 -25.87
N PRO A 230 3.50 -1.23 -25.81
CA PRO A 230 2.12 -0.77 -25.78
C PRO A 230 1.74 -0.09 -24.47
N ALA A 231 0.81 0.87 -24.54
CA ALA A 231 0.38 1.69 -23.40
C ALA A 231 -0.53 0.95 -22.41
N PHE A 232 -1.11 -0.18 -22.80
CA PHE A 232 -1.95 -0.99 -21.93
C PHE A 232 -2.08 -2.43 -22.44
N ALA A 233 -2.43 -3.34 -21.52
CA ALA A 233 -3.02 -4.63 -21.83
C ALA A 233 -4.55 -4.57 -21.62
N LYS A 234 -5.31 -5.32 -22.44
CA LYS A 234 -6.76 -5.49 -22.24
C LYS A 234 -7.03 -6.77 -21.46
N VAL A 235 -8.04 -6.73 -20.60
CA VAL A 235 -8.67 -7.93 -20.03
C VAL A 235 -10.01 -8.19 -20.73
N PRO A 236 -10.62 -9.38 -20.58
CA PRO A 236 -11.94 -9.65 -21.15
C PRO A 236 -12.98 -8.61 -20.73
N ALA A 237 -13.91 -8.29 -21.64
CA ALA A 237 -14.96 -7.30 -21.41
C ALA A 237 -15.81 -7.67 -20.17
N GLY A 238 -16.03 -6.71 -19.28
CA GLY A 238 -16.72 -6.90 -18.01
C GLY A 238 -15.83 -7.42 -16.88
N GLY A 239 -14.53 -7.63 -17.13
CA GLY A 239 -13.59 -8.18 -16.16
C GLY A 239 -13.28 -7.23 -14.99
N GLY A 240 -13.19 -5.93 -15.27
CA GLY A 240 -13.03 -4.86 -14.28
C GLY A 240 -11.83 -5.07 -13.35
N PRO A 241 -10.58 -5.04 -13.86
CA PRO A 241 -9.38 -5.34 -13.06
C PRO A 241 -9.25 -4.35 -11.90
N ARG A 242 -8.88 -4.85 -10.72
CA ARG A 242 -8.78 -4.04 -9.49
C ARG A 242 -7.45 -4.09 -8.78
N HIS A 243 -6.71 -5.18 -8.89
CA HIS A 243 -5.42 -5.42 -8.22
C HIS A 243 -4.52 -6.24 -9.14
#